data_AF-A0A935AGT4-F1
#
_entry.id   AF-A0A935AGT4-F1
#
_cell.length_a   1.000
_cell.length_b   1.000
_cell.length_c   1.000
_cell.angle_alpha   90.00
_cell.angle_beta   90.00
_cell.angle_gamma   90.00
#
_symmetry.space_group_name_H-M   'P 1'
#
loop_
_entity.id
_entity.type
_entity.pdbx_description
1 polymer ?
#
loop_
_entity_poly.entity_id
_entity_poly.type
_entity_poly.pdbx_seq_one_letter_code
_entity_poly.pdbx_strand_id
1 'polypeptide(L)'
;MTENKPLSVESPDQVEFKLSIKNPAATLRNAGLFLLLFILIRNLWVSDDAFITLRTVDNFLHGYGLVWNAGERVQVFTHPLWMFLLIPFKLFIEDPLYAFYIPSLALSTWTLLILFQNFAQKPLQIIFAVVLLGSSAAFIDYSSSGLENPLTHLLLTAFMALYLQNGPTPSKRFFKLALLAGLLTLNRMDALLLLLPALGEVVVSRRERFGHTALLLLAGFLPFIAWEFFSLFYYGFPFPNTYYAKAATGLPTELLYKQGIAYIENSFHWDPLTLGTVLFGALTVFSQREARRISLAAGCLLYLLYVLWIGGDFMAGRYFSAMFLMGLVLLLTFDPRMIFGAVPPRILQFAFFALILVGLSSDRPPVATHRGQPGLYTDQYGIVSERFYYFDANGWINYFKFKGLHELAAKGLEANEAKTSPVEMNTTGMFGYYAGPDIYIIDSHALSDPLRAHLPVNGAARIGHYERSFPAGYLETIQSDFEENLIEHPDLRRYHDGLSILIRGDLFAPGRFQEIIRFNTGYYDALLAAYWRDATLQP
;
A
#
# COMPACT_ATOMS: atom_id res chain seq x y z
N MET A 1 -80.96 -6.66 -49.19
CA MET A 1 -80.04 -5.72 -48.53
C MET A 1 -79.88 -6.17 -47.08
N THR A 2 -78.75 -6.78 -46.77
CA THR A 2 -78.33 -7.10 -45.40
C THR A 2 -76.89 -6.64 -45.29
N GLU A 3 -76.67 -5.52 -44.62
CA GLU A 3 -75.36 -4.90 -44.40
C GLU A 3 -74.56 -5.72 -43.38
N ASN A 4 -73.35 -6.10 -43.77
CA ASN A 4 -72.33 -6.60 -42.86
C ASN A 4 -71.70 -5.41 -42.12
N LYS A 5 -71.89 -5.34 -40.80
CA LYS A 5 -71.10 -4.48 -39.91
C LYS A 5 -69.74 -5.13 -39.65
N PRO A 6 -68.61 -4.43 -39.84
CA PRO A 6 -67.31 -4.96 -39.41
C PRO A 6 -67.18 -4.82 -37.89
N LEU A 7 -66.76 -5.89 -37.23
CA LEU A 7 -66.37 -5.92 -35.82
C LEU A 7 -65.11 -5.09 -35.63
N SER A 8 -65.17 -4.07 -34.76
CA SER A 8 -64.01 -3.32 -34.29
C SER A 8 -63.19 -4.20 -33.35
N VAL A 9 -61.98 -4.56 -33.78
CA VAL A 9 -60.98 -5.20 -32.92
C VAL A 9 -60.38 -4.10 -32.04
N GLU A 10 -60.79 -4.05 -30.77
CA GLU A 10 -60.07 -3.27 -29.76
C GLU A 10 -58.66 -3.85 -29.60
N SER A 11 -57.64 -3.02 -29.85
CA SER A 11 -56.26 -3.36 -29.53
C SER A 11 -56.14 -3.58 -28.03
N PRO A 12 -55.55 -4.69 -27.54
CA PRO A 12 -55.41 -4.92 -26.12
C PRO A 12 -54.60 -3.79 -25.49
N ASP A 13 -55.11 -3.25 -24.38
CA ASP A 13 -54.46 -2.22 -23.58
C ASP A 13 -52.97 -2.55 -23.41
N GLN A 14 -52.09 -1.68 -23.92
CA GLN A 14 -50.67 -1.79 -23.66
C GLN A 14 -50.46 -1.63 -22.15
N VAL A 15 -50.21 -2.75 -21.47
CA VAL A 15 -49.81 -2.75 -20.06
C VAL A 15 -48.44 -2.09 -19.96
N GLU A 16 -48.44 -0.78 -19.77
CA GLU A 16 -47.25 0.02 -19.54
C GLU A 16 -46.70 -0.33 -18.15
N PHE A 17 -45.73 -1.25 -18.08
CA PHE A 17 -45.02 -1.57 -16.84
C PHE A 17 -44.21 -0.35 -16.37
N LYS A 18 -44.84 0.54 -15.61
CA LYS A 18 -44.17 1.65 -14.93
C LYS A 18 -43.47 1.14 -13.68
N LEU A 19 -42.22 0.72 -13.83
CA LEU A 19 -41.34 0.44 -12.70
C LEU A 19 -41.01 1.76 -11.97
N SER A 20 -41.76 2.09 -10.93
CA SER A 20 -41.54 3.30 -10.13
C SER A 20 -40.53 3.04 -9.01
N ILE A 21 -39.30 3.53 -9.18
CA ILE A 21 -38.27 3.47 -8.13
C ILE A 21 -38.43 4.69 -7.21
N LYS A 22 -38.94 4.47 -5.99
CA LYS A 22 -39.22 5.54 -5.01
C LYS A 22 -37.99 6.36 -4.60
N ASN A 23 -36.78 5.78 -4.65
CA ASN A 23 -35.54 6.49 -4.36
C ASN A 23 -34.39 6.00 -5.26
N PRO A 24 -34.24 6.55 -6.48
CA PRO A 24 -33.27 6.06 -7.45
C PRO A 24 -31.83 6.17 -6.95
N ALA A 25 -31.49 7.20 -6.17
CA ALA A 25 -30.15 7.37 -5.63
C ALA A 25 -29.81 6.28 -4.60
N ALA A 26 -30.73 5.97 -3.68
CA ALA A 26 -30.50 4.89 -2.70
C ALA A 26 -30.41 3.52 -3.37
N THR A 27 -31.27 3.23 -4.36
CA THR A 27 -31.23 1.99 -5.12
C THR A 27 -29.92 1.86 -5.90
N LEU A 28 -29.48 2.90 -6.60
CA LEU A 28 -28.21 2.92 -7.33
C LEU A 28 -27.01 2.77 -6.39
N ARG A 29 -27.05 3.38 -5.20
CA ARG A 29 -25.98 3.24 -4.21
C ARG A 29 -25.86 1.80 -3.72
N ASN A 30 -26.97 1.14 -3.40
CA ASN A 30 -26.97 -0.24 -2.94
C ASN A 30 -26.54 -1.20 -4.06
N ALA A 31 -27.05 -1.01 -5.28
CA ALA A 31 -26.65 -1.80 -6.44
C ALA A 31 -25.16 -1.58 -6.81
N GLY A 32 -24.69 -0.34 -6.74
CA GLY A 32 -23.29 0.03 -6.97
C GLY A 32 -22.35 -0.56 -5.92
N LEU A 33 -22.73 -0.49 -4.64
CA LEU A 33 -21.99 -1.13 -3.56
C LEU A 33 -21.92 -2.65 -3.77
N PHE A 34 -23.05 -3.29 -4.07
CA PHE A 34 -23.08 -4.73 -4.35
C PHE A 34 -22.18 -5.10 -5.53
N LEU A 35 -22.24 -4.34 -6.64
CA LEU A 35 -21.40 -4.58 -7.81
C LEU A 35 -19.91 -4.42 -7.50
N LEU A 36 -19.52 -3.35 -6.78
CA LEU A 36 -18.13 -3.14 -6.40
C LEU A 36 -17.63 -4.21 -5.45
N LEU A 37 -18.43 -4.61 -4.47
CA LEU A 37 -18.08 -5.72 -3.56
C LEU A 37 -17.96 -7.04 -4.33
N PHE A 38 -18.84 -7.30 -5.30
CA PHE A 38 -18.72 -8.45 -6.18
C PHE A 38 -17.40 -8.43 -6.99
N ILE A 39 -17.03 -7.29 -7.57
CA ILE A 39 -15.76 -7.12 -8.28
C ILE A 39 -14.58 -7.34 -7.33
N LEU A 40 -14.60 -6.76 -6.13
CA LEU A 40 -13.56 -6.92 -5.12
C LEU A 40 -13.41 -8.38 -4.69
N ILE A 41 -14.51 -9.05 -4.31
CA ILE A 41 -14.53 -10.45 -3.88
C ILE A 41 -13.97 -11.36 -4.98
N ARG A 42 -14.36 -11.11 -6.24
CA ARG A 42 -13.87 -11.87 -7.40
C ARG A 42 -12.37 -11.68 -7.64
N ASN A 43 -11.80 -10.53 -7.26
CA ASN A 43 -10.40 -10.17 -7.48
C ASN A 43 -9.55 -10.25 -6.19
N LEU A 44 -10.06 -10.81 -5.08
CA LEU A 44 -9.29 -10.99 -3.86
C LEU A 44 -8.03 -11.82 -4.10
N TRP A 45 -6.90 -11.32 -3.62
CA TRP A 45 -5.60 -11.97 -3.75
C TRP A 45 -4.62 -11.55 -2.67
N VAL A 46 -3.61 -12.36 -2.37
CA VAL A 46 -2.55 -12.00 -1.42
C VAL A 46 -1.17 -12.14 -2.05
N SER A 47 -0.34 -11.11 -1.88
CA SER A 47 1.07 -11.07 -2.31
C SER A 47 1.99 -11.85 -1.36
N ASP A 48 3.16 -12.25 -1.85
CA ASP A 48 4.21 -12.83 -1.01
C ASP A 48 4.67 -11.86 0.09
N ASP A 49 4.93 -10.59 -0.26
CA ASP A 49 5.36 -9.53 0.67
C ASP A 49 4.48 -9.41 1.92
N ALA A 50 3.17 -9.68 1.80
CA ALA A 50 2.25 -9.62 2.94
C ALA A 50 2.63 -10.61 4.06
N PHE A 51 3.18 -11.78 3.69
CA PHE A 51 3.59 -12.80 4.64
C PHE A 51 4.84 -12.41 5.45
N ILE A 52 5.60 -11.40 5.01
CA ILE A 52 6.69 -10.80 5.81
C ILE A 52 6.13 -10.31 7.16
N THR A 53 5.04 -9.54 7.08
CA THR A 53 4.34 -9.03 8.25
C THR A 53 3.63 -10.13 9.01
N LEU A 54 3.06 -11.13 8.32
CA LEU A 54 2.34 -12.21 9.00
C LEU A 54 3.25 -13.12 9.82
N ARG A 55 4.47 -13.44 9.36
CA ARG A 55 5.48 -14.14 10.19
C ARG A 55 5.86 -13.32 11.41
N THR A 56 5.97 -12.00 11.26
CA THR A 56 6.23 -11.11 12.41
C THR A 56 5.09 -11.16 13.44
N VAL A 57 3.84 -11.16 12.96
CA VAL A 57 2.65 -11.32 13.81
C VAL A 57 2.64 -12.70 14.48
N ASP A 58 2.94 -13.76 13.73
CA ASP A 58 2.97 -15.13 14.24
C ASP A 58 4.06 -15.31 15.31
N ASN A 59 5.26 -14.78 15.07
CA ASN A 59 6.35 -14.75 16.04
C ASN A 59 5.96 -14.01 17.32
N PHE A 60 5.28 -12.87 17.20
CA PHE A 60 4.81 -12.11 18.35
C PHE A 60 3.79 -12.90 19.17
N LEU A 61 2.82 -13.55 18.51
CA LEU A 61 1.80 -14.38 19.17
C LEU A 61 2.40 -15.60 19.88
N HIS A 62 3.51 -16.15 19.38
CA HIS A 62 4.23 -17.27 19.98
C HIS A 62 5.34 -16.84 20.98
N GLY A 63 5.50 -15.55 21.25
CA GLY A 63 6.42 -15.05 22.28
C GLY A 63 7.85 -14.77 21.83
N TYR A 64 8.15 -14.87 20.53
CA TYR A 64 9.46 -14.53 19.95
C TYR A 64 9.68 -13.02 19.77
N GLY A 65 8.61 -12.22 19.92
CA GLY A 65 8.63 -10.77 19.74
C GLY A 65 8.23 -10.32 18.34
N LEU A 66 8.27 -9.00 18.10
CA LEU A 66 7.92 -8.40 16.81
C LEU A 66 9.10 -8.51 15.84
N VAL A 67 9.45 -9.73 15.45
CA VAL A 67 10.68 -10.03 14.69
C VAL A 67 10.40 -10.96 13.51
N TRP A 68 11.24 -10.89 12.48
CA TRP A 68 11.20 -11.82 11.34
C TRP A 68 11.94 -13.13 11.63
N ASN A 69 13.24 -13.04 11.95
CA ASN A 69 14.03 -14.15 12.47
C ASN A 69 13.97 -14.11 14.00
N ALA A 70 13.65 -15.23 14.64
CA ALA A 70 13.65 -15.32 16.08
C ALA A 70 15.06 -15.03 16.62
N GLY A 71 15.14 -14.26 17.72
CA GLY A 71 16.41 -13.84 18.31
C GLY A 71 17.02 -12.56 17.73
N GLU A 72 16.50 -12.02 16.62
CA GLU A 72 16.97 -10.78 16.02
C GLU A 72 15.89 -9.70 15.95
N ARG A 73 16.06 -8.61 16.69
CA ARG A 73 15.15 -7.47 16.67
C ARG A 73 15.40 -6.58 15.45
N VAL A 74 14.79 -6.97 14.33
CA VAL A 74 14.81 -6.23 13.06
C VAL A 74 13.39 -5.91 12.62
N GLN A 75 13.08 -4.62 12.39
CA GLN A 75 11.78 -4.19 11.88
C GLN A 75 11.73 -4.37 10.36
N VAL A 76 11.10 -5.46 9.90
CA VAL A 76 10.98 -5.78 8.47
C VAL A 76 9.73 -5.22 7.78
N PHE A 77 8.83 -4.61 8.54
CA PHE A 77 7.56 -4.04 8.06
C PHE A 77 7.55 -2.51 8.17
N THR A 78 6.84 -1.85 7.27
CA THR A 78 6.74 -0.38 7.19
C THR A 78 5.40 0.18 7.68
N HIS A 79 4.50 -0.70 8.10
CA HIS A 79 3.09 -0.41 8.36
C HIS A 79 2.62 -0.93 9.73
N PRO A 80 3.17 -0.40 10.85
CA PRO A 80 2.82 -0.87 12.20
C PRO A 80 1.32 -0.93 12.50
N LEU A 81 0.53 0.05 12.04
CA LEU A 81 -0.91 0.03 12.29
C LEU A 81 -1.60 -1.16 11.61
N TRP A 82 -1.22 -1.51 10.38
CA TRP A 82 -1.70 -2.70 9.68
C TRP A 82 -1.22 -3.98 10.37
N MET A 83 0.05 -4.04 10.78
CA MET A 83 0.59 -5.18 11.54
C MET A 83 -0.22 -5.45 12.81
N PHE A 84 -0.47 -4.42 13.63
CA PHE A 84 -1.30 -4.56 14.83
C PHE A 84 -2.75 -4.95 14.52
N LEU A 85 -3.30 -4.47 13.40
CA LEU A 85 -4.64 -4.85 12.97
C LEU A 85 -4.71 -6.35 12.65
N LEU A 86 -3.66 -6.95 12.09
CA LEU A 86 -3.63 -8.37 11.72
C LEU A 86 -3.55 -9.31 12.93
N ILE A 87 -2.96 -8.89 14.05
CA ILE A 87 -2.81 -9.70 15.26
C ILE A 87 -4.12 -10.38 15.70
N PRO A 88 -5.24 -9.67 15.95
CA PRO A 88 -6.48 -10.32 16.35
C PRO A 88 -7.02 -11.28 15.29
N PHE A 89 -6.87 -10.98 13.99
CA PHE A 89 -7.31 -11.90 12.94
C PHE A 89 -6.49 -13.18 12.95
N LYS A 90 -5.16 -13.08 13.05
CA LYS A 90 -4.28 -14.25 13.11
C LYS A 90 -4.46 -15.08 14.39
N LEU A 91 -4.86 -14.45 15.49
CA LEU A 91 -5.16 -15.14 16.74
C LEU A 91 -6.40 -16.06 16.63
N PHE A 92 -7.41 -15.67 15.85
CA PHE A 92 -8.68 -16.41 15.74
C PHE A 92 -8.86 -17.15 14.42
N ILE A 93 -8.03 -16.88 13.41
CA ILE A 93 -8.11 -17.46 12.08
C ILE A 93 -6.80 -18.20 11.78
N GLU A 94 -6.90 -19.53 11.67
CA GLU A 94 -5.75 -20.40 11.38
C GLU A 94 -5.22 -20.19 9.96
N ASP A 95 -6.12 -20.04 8.99
CA ASP A 95 -5.74 -19.86 7.60
C ASP A 95 -5.19 -18.43 7.34
N PRO A 96 -3.93 -18.31 6.88
CA PRO A 96 -3.28 -17.02 6.73
C PRO A 96 -3.94 -16.13 5.67
N LEU A 97 -4.51 -16.69 4.61
CA LEU A 97 -5.16 -15.91 3.56
C LEU A 97 -6.44 -15.26 4.08
N TYR A 98 -7.24 -15.96 4.89
CA TYR A 98 -8.42 -15.36 5.52
C TYR A 98 -8.07 -14.30 6.56
N ALA A 99 -6.93 -14.43 7.25
CA ALA A 99 -6.41 -13.38 8.12
C ALA A 99 -6.13 -12.07 7.37
N PHE A 100 -5.89 -12.11 6.05
CA PHE A 100 -5.79 -10.94 5.19
C PHE A 100 -7.12 -10.53 4.52
N TYR A 101 -7.86 -11.48 3.96
CA TYR A 101 -9.08 -11.17 3.18
C TYR A 101 -10.15 -10.48 4.01
N ILE A 102 -10.38 -10.97 5.23
CA ILE A 102 -11.47 -10.47 6.08
C ILE A 102 -11.26 -9.00 6.46
N PRO A 103 -10.11 -8.58 7.05
CA PRO A 103 -9.89 -7.17 7.34
C PRO A 103 -9.87 -6.32 6.07
N SER A 104 -9.26 -6.79 4.97
CA SER A 104 -9.19 -6.06 3.71
C SER A 104 -10.59 -5.76 3.13
N LEU A 105 -11.47 -6.76 3.10
CA LEU A 105 -12.86 -6.60 2.66
C LEU A 105 -13.65 -5.67 3.58
N ALA A 106 -13.50 -5.81 4.89
CA ALA A 106 -14.20 -4.98 5.86
C ALA A 106 -13.82 -3.50 5.70
N LEU A 107 -12.52 -3.20 5.62
CA LEU A 107 -12.00 -1.84 5.44
C LEU A 107 -12.38 -1.26 4.07
N SER A 108 -12.30 -2.06 3.01
CA SER A 108 -12.73 -1.64 1.67
C SER A 108 -14.23 -1.33 1.64
N THR A 109 -15.05 -2.14 2.30
CA THR A 109 -16.49 -1.88 2.44
C THR A 109 -16.75 -0.56 3.16
N TRP A 110 -16.06 -0.30 4.28
CA TRP A 110 -16.19 0.97 5.00
C TRP A 110 -15.73 2.17 4.17
N THR A 111 -14.65 2.01 3.39
CA THR A 111 -14.18 3.03 2.44
C THR A 111 -15.28 3.39 1.44
N LEU A 112 -15.88 2.39 0.79
CA LEU A 112 -16.97 2.59 -0.18
C LEU A 112 -18.21 3.22 0.47
N LEU A 113 -18.58 2.80 1.68
CA LEU A 113 -19.70 3.38 2.42
C LEU A 113 -19.49 4.87 2.71
N ILE A 114 -18.32 5.26 3.23
CA ILE A 114 -18.00 6.66 3.51
C ILE A 114 -17.98 7.46 2.21
N LEU A 115 -17.39 6.92 1.14
CA LEU A 115 -17.33 7.58 -0.17
C LEU A 115 -18.73 7.84 -0.73
N PHE A 116 -19.60 6.84 -0.73
CA PHE A 116 -20.97 6.96 -1.19
C PHE A 116 -21.88 7.77 -0.27
N GLN A 117 -21.53 7.97 1.00
CA GLN A 117 -22.30 8.81 1.93
C GLN A 117 -21.88 10.28 1.92
N ASN A 118 -20.65 10.59 1.49
CA ASN A 118 -20.12 11.95 1.54
C ASN A 118 -19.93 12.59 0.16
N PHE A 119 -19.62 11.81 -0.87
CA PHE A 119 -19.17 12.37 -2.16
C PHE A 119 -20.07 11.98 -3.34
N ALA A 120 -20.64 10.77 -3.35
CA ALA A 120 -21.52 10.32 -4.43
C ALA A 120 -22.99 10.26 -4.00
N GLN A 121 -23.65 11.42 -3.91
CA GLN A 121 -25.06 11.50 -3.50
C GLN A 121 -26.05 11.47 -4.66
N LYS A 122 -25.64 11.94 -5.84
CA LYS A 122 -26.50 12.04 -7.03
C LYS A 122 -26.38 10.78 -7.90
N PRO A 123 -27.44 10.37 -8.62
CA PRO A 123 -27.41 9.21 -9.51
C PRO A 123 -26.19 9.15 -10.45
N LEU A 124 -25.86 10.25 -11.12
CA LEU A 124 -24.70 10.32 -12.02
C LEU A 124 -23.37 10.20 -11.26
N GLN A 125 -23.25 10.80 -10.07
CA GLN A 125 -22.03 10.68 -9.25
C GLN A 125 -21.83 9.23 -8.79
N ILE A 126 -22.91 8.54 -8.41
CA ILE A 126 -22.86 7.13 -8.01
C ILE A 126 -22.41 6.26 -9.18
N ILE A 127 -23.03 6.43 -10.35
CA ILE A 127 -22.67 5.68 -11.57
C ILE A 127 -21.21 5.94 -11.94
N PHE A 128 -20.77 7.20 -11.91
CA PHE A 128 -19.39 7.58 -12.23
C PHE A 128 -18.38 6.98 -11.24
N ALA A 129 -18.69 7.04 -9.94
CA ALA A 129 -17.87 6.42 -8.91
C ALA A 129 -17.77 4.90 -9.10
N VAL A 130 -18.88 4.22 -9.37
CA VAL A 130 -18.89 2.76 -9.60
C VAL A 130 -18.07 2.37 -10.82
N VAL A 131 -18.18 3.11 -11.93
CA VAL A 131 -17.40 2.83 -13.14
C VAL A 131 -15.91 3.04 -12.88
N LEU A 132 -15.51 4.19 -12.29
CA LEU A 132 -14.10 4.46 -12.04
C LEU A 132 -13.49 3.50 -11.02
N LEU A 133 -14.17 3.25 -9.89
CA LEU A 133 -13.71 2.31 -8.86
C LEU A 133 -13.60 0.89 -9.40
N GLY A 134 -14.61 0.43 -10.15
CA GLY A 134 -14.63 -0.93 -10.71
C GLY A 134 -13.66 -1.15 -11.87
N SER A 135 -13.13 -0.07 -12.45
CA SER A 135 -12.22 -0.13 -13.61
C SER A 135 -10.78 0.24 -13.29
N SER A 136 -10.50 0.77 -12.09
CA SER A 136 -9.13 1.07 -11.63
C SER A 136 -8.47 -0.20 -11.09
N ALA A 137 -7.45 -0.70 -11.79
CA ALA A 137 -6.66 -1.85 -11.33
C ALA A 137 -5.89 -1.50 -10.05
N ALA A 138 -5.31 -0.31 -9.97
CA ALA A 138 -4.63 0.17 -8.77
C ALA A 138 -5.56 0.19 -7.53
N PHE A 139 -6.83 0.54 -7.68
CA PHE A 139 -7.77 0.51 -6.56
C PHE A 139 -8.16 -0.93 -6.21
N ILE A 140 -8.60 -1.73 -7.19
CA ILE A 140 -9.12 -3.08 -6.96
C ILE A 140 -8.02 -4.01 -6.42
N ASP A 141 -6.84 -4.01 -7.04
CA ASP A 141 -5.76 -4.94 -6.70
C ASP A 141 -5.26 -4.68 -5.28
N TYR A 142 -5.01 -3.41 -4.93
CA TYR A 142 -4.50 -3.08 -3.60
C TYR A 142 -5.59 -2.95 -2.54
N SER A 143 -6.87 -3.12 -2.89
CA SER A 143 -7.95 -3.29 -1.90
C SER A 143 -7.93 -4.67 -1.22
N SER A 144 -7.07 -5.60 -1.66
CA SER A 144 -7.03 -6.94 -1.09
C SER A 144 -5.68 -7.66 -1.04
N SER A 145 -4.62 -7.10 -1.64
CA SER A 145 -3.24 -7.67 -1.77
C SER A 145 -2.54 -8.24 -0.53
N GLY A 146 -3.15 -8.19 0.65
CA GLY A 146 -2.56 -8.51 1.97
C GLY A 146 -1.74 -7.38 2.58
N LEU A 147 -1.49 -6.31 1.81
CA LEU A 147 -0.78 -5.11 2.24
C LEU A 147 -1.73 -4.10 2.90
N GLU A 148 -1.15 -3.05 3.48
CA GLU A 148 -1.80 -2.03 4.29
C GLU A 148 -2.71 -1.04 3.53
N ASN A 149 -2.82 -1.19 2.21
CA ASN A 149 -3.56 -0.30 1.32
C ASN A 149 -5.06 -0.15 1.66
N PRO A 150 -5.83 -1.20 2.05
CA PRO A 150 -7.24 -1.04 2.41
C PRO A 150 -7.45 -0.12 3.62
N LEU A 151 -6.53 -0.18 4.59
CA LEU A 151 -6.55 0.71 5.75
C LEU A 151 -6.14 2.14 5.36
N THR A 152 -5.16 2.27 4.45
CA THR A 152 -4.78 3.56 3.85
C THR A 152 -5.98 4.22 3.16
N HIS A 153 -6.73 3.47 2.35
CA HIS A 153 -7.93 3.94 1.67
C HIS A 153 -9.00 4.44 2.63
N LEU A 154 -9.24 3.69 3.72
CA LEU A 154 -10.22 4.06 4.73
C LEU A 154 -9.83 5.35 5.46
N LEU A 155 -8.60 5.43 5.95
CA LEU A 155 -8.10 6.59 6.69
C LEU A 155 -8.09 7.85 5.81
N LEU A 156 -7.66 7.71 4.55
CA LEU A 156 -7.64 8.79 3.57
C LEU A 156 -9.05 9.28 3.24
N THR A 157 -9.98 8.37 2.99
CA THR A 157 -11.38 8.72 2.67
C THR A 157 -12.08 9.37 3.86
N ALA A 158 -11.86 8.86 5.07
CA ALA A 158 -12.37 9.47 6.30
C ALA A 158 -11.78 10.87 6.54
N PHE A 159 -10.48 11.06 6.25
CA PHE A 159 -9.84 12.37 6.33
C PHE A 159 -10.49 13.36 5.37
N MET A 160 -10.63 13.00 4.10
CA MET A 160 -11.25 13.86 3.08
C MET A 160 -12.70 14.20 3.45
N ALA A 161 -13.46 13.24 4.00
CA ALA A 161 -14.85 13.44 4.39
C ALA A 161 -15.00 14.44 5.54
N LEU A 162 -14.03 14.49 6.46
CA LEU A 162 -13.98 15.51 7.53
C LEU A 162 -13.41 16.83 7.04
N TYR A 163 -12.41 16.79 6.17
CA TYR A 163 -11.68 17.96 5.68
C TYR A 163 -12.54 18.83 4.77
N LEU A 164 -13.32 18.22 3.87
CA LEU A 164 -14.18 18.93 2.92
C LEU A 164 -15.52 19.40 3.53
N GLN A 165 -15.72 19.26 4.85
CA GLN A 165 -16.91 19.83 5.50
C GLN A 165 -16.85 21.36 5.49
N ASN A 166 -17.97 21.98 5.11
CA ASN A 166 -18.11 23.43 5.08
C ASN A 166 -17.90 24.07 6.46
N GLY A 167 -17.45 25.33 6.44
CA GLY A 167 -17.27 26.17 7.61
C GLY A 167 -15.90 26.06 8.30
N PRO A 168 -15.71 26.79 9.42
CA PRO A 168 -14.47 26.79 10.18
C PRO A 168 -14.19 25.40 10.79
N THR A 169 -12.93 25.08 11.01
CA THR A 169 -12.53 23.80 11.63
C THR A 169 -12.39 23.96 13.15
N PRO A 170 -13.36 23.52 13.97
CA PRO A 170 -13.27 23.58 15.43
C PRO A 170 -12.20 22.62 15.97
N SER A 171 -11.76 22.81 17.23
CA SER A 171 -10.72 21.98 17.87
C SER A 171 -10.99 20.48 17.77
N LYS A 172 -12.25 20.02 17.97
CA LYS A 172 -12.62 18.60 17.86
C LYS A 172 -12.45 18.06 16.43
N ARG A 173 -12.80 18.85 15.41
CA ARG A 173 -12.62 18.45 13.99
C ARG A 173 -11.13 18.43 13.63
N PHE A 174 -10.37 19.43 14.08
CA PHE A 174 -8.92 19.48 13.86
C PHE A 174 -8.18 18.30 14.52
N PHE A 175 -8.50 17.98 15.78
CA PHE A 175 -7.93 16.82 16.46
C PHE A 175 -8.20 15.53 15.68
N LYS A 176 -9.42 15.33 15.17
CA LYS A 176 -9.75 14.17 14.33
C LYS A 176 -8.95 14.14 13.03
N LEU A 177 -8.75 15.28 12.36
CA LEU A 177 -7.89 15.36 11.16
C LEU A 177 -6.44 15.03 11.48
N ALA A 178 -5.90 15.57 12.57
CA ALA A 178 -4.55 15.26 13.05
C ALA A 178 -4.40 13.78 13.44
N LEU A 179 -5.41 13.20 14.10
CA LEU A 179 -5.42 11.79 14.47
C LEU A 179 -5.47 10.88 13.24
N LEU A 180 -6.35 11.17 12.26
CA LEU A 180 -6.40 10.41 11.02
C LEU A 180 -5.10 10.51 10.24
N ALA A 181 -4.46 11.67 10.21
CA ALA A 181 -3.15 11.83 9.60
C ALA A 181 -2.04 11.10 10.35
N GLY A 182 -2.04 11.13 11.69
CA GLY A 182 -1.11 10.38 12.52
C GLY A 182 -1.26 8.87 12.34
N LEU A 183 -2.50 8.36 12.32
CA LEU A 183 -2.80 6.96 12.03
C LEU A 183 -2.43 6.58 10.60
N LEU A 184 -2.67 7.45 9.62
CA LEU A 184 -2.25 7.21 8.23
C LEU A 184 -0.73 7.15 8.13
N THR A 185 0.00 8.03 8.82
CA THR A 185 1.47 8.03 8.87
C THR A 185 2.00 6.76 9.53
N LEU A 186 1.35 6.29 10.62
CA LEU A 186 1.66 5.03 11.27
C LEU A 186 1.32 3.79 10.42
N ASN A 187 0.39 3.93 9.46
CA ASN A 187 0.07 2.88 8.51
C ASN A 187 1.01 2.89 7.30
N ARG A 188 1.36 4.09 6.81
CA ARG A 188 2.23 4.36 5.66
C ARG A 188 2.83 5.76 5.80
N MET A 189 4.10 5.83 6.19
CA MET A 189 4.78 7.11 6.46
C MET A 189 4.74 8.07 5.27
N ASP A 190 4.93 7.55 4.05
CA ASP A 190 4.93 8.31 2.80
C ASP A 190 3.55 8.90 2.46
N ALA A 191 2.46 8.23 2.86
CA ALA A 191 1.10 8.69 2.59
C ALA A 191 0.76 10.02 3.30
N LEU A 192 1.55 10.43 4.30
CA LEU A 192 1.43 11.75 4.92
C LEU A 192 1.58 12.88 3.89
N LEU A 193 2.41 12.71 2.86
CA LEU A 193 2.62 13.70 1.81
C LEU A 193 1.31 14.07 1.08
N LEU A 194 0.36 13.13 0.95
CA LEU A 194 -0.96 13.39 0.39
C LEU A 194 -1.80 14.35 1.26
N LEU A 195 -1.57 14.34 2.58
CA LEU A 195 -2.33 15.12 3.56
C LEU A 195 -1.61 16.40 4.00
N LEU A 196 -0.30 16.52 3.80
CA LEU A 196 0.50 17.65 4.27
C LEU A 196 -0.06 19.02 3.86
N PRO A 197 -0.40 19.28 2.59
CA PRO A 197 -0.92 20.59 2.21
C PRO A 197 -2.29 20.87 2.84
N ALA A 198 -3.15 19.85 2.96
CA ALA A 198 -4.46 19.98 3.59
C ALA A 198 -4.34 20.27 5.10
N LEU A 199 -3.44 19.57 5.80
CA LEU A 199 -3.15 19.86 7.21
C LEU A 199 -2.54 21.25 7.40
N GLY A 200 -1.59 21.62 6.54
CA GLY A 200 -0.95 22.94 6.55
C GLY A 200 -1.98 24.06 6.38
N GLU A 201 -2.91 23.92 5.44
CA GLU A 201 -4.02 24.86 5.25
C GLU A 201 -4.87 25.01 6.53
N VAL A 202 -5.24 23.91 7.20
CA VAL A 202 -5.99 24.00 8.46
C VAL A 202 -5.15 24.62 9.59
N VAL A 203 -3.86 24.34 9.67
CA VAL A 203 -2.98 24.95 10.68
C VAL A 203 -2.88 26.46 10.46
N VAL A 204 -2.72 26.91 9.22
CA VAL A 204 -2.64 28.34 8.84
C VAL A 204 -3.96 29.05 9.13
N SER A 205 -5.10 28.42 8.85
CA SER A 205 -6.43 28.99 9.19
C SER A 205 -6.67 29.09 10.70
N ARG A 206 -5.90 28.38 11.53
CA ARG A 206 -5.97 28.39 13.01
C ARG A 206 -4.75 29.05 13.68
N ARG A 207 -3.97 29.85 12.94
CA ARG A 207 -2.71 30.46 13.43
C ARG A 207 -2.86 31.32 14.70
N GLU A 208 -4.00 31.97 14.89
CA GLU A 208 -4.29 32.82 16.07
C GLU A 208 -4.32 32.02 17.39
N ARG A 209 -4.35 30.68 17.32
CA ARG A 209 -4.34 29.77 18.48
C ARG A 209 -3.18 28.77 18.39
N PHE A 210 -2.01 29.22 17.91
CA PHE A 210 -0.89 28.35 17.55
C PHE A 210 -0.53 27.31 18.62
N GLY A 211 -0.36 27.70 19.89
CA GLY A 211 -0.01 26.76 20.96
C GLY A 211 -1.04 25.64 21.17
N HIS A 212 -2.33 25.98 21.13
CA HIS A 212 -3.40 24.98 21.21
C HIS A 212 -3.51 24.13 19.94
N THR A 213 -3.27 24.71 18.77
CA THR A 213 -3.20 23.98 17.50
C THR A 213 -2.03 22.99 17.50
N ALA A 214 -0.84 23.39 17.95
CA ALA A 214 0.33 22.52 18.08
C ALA A 214 0.06 21.36 19.07
N LEU A 215 -0.54 21.64 20.23
CA LEU A 215 -0.92 20.61 21.20
C LEU A 215 -1.87 19.57 20.59
N LEU A 216 -2.91 20.02 19.87
CA LEU A 216 -3.86 19.11 19.23
C LEU A 216 -3.23 18.31 18.08
N LEU A 217 -2.28 18.90 17.35
CA LEU A 217 -1.54 18.22 16.30
C LEU A 217 -0.67 17.11 16.91
N LEU A 218 0.12 17.44 17.94
CA LEU A 218 0.95 16.48 18.68
C LEU A 218 0.09 15.37 19.30
N ALA A 219 -1.05 15.71 19.91
CA ALA A 219 -1.97 14.73 20.48
C ALA A 219 -2.57 13.81 19.41
N GLY A 220 -2.87 14.32 18.21
CA GLY A 220 -3.34 13.50 17.09
C GLY A 220 -2.24 12.57 16.54
N PHE A 221 -1.00 13.03 16.51
CA PHE A 221 0.16 12.24 16.07
C PHE A 221 0.74 11.32 17.15
N LEU A 222 0.18 11.33 18.37
CA LEU A 222 0.68 10.54 19.48
C LEU A 222 0.84 9.03 19.16
N PRO A 223 -0.07 8.35 18.44
CA PRO A 223 0.13 6.95 18.07
C PRO A 223 1.39 6.72 17.23
N PHE A 224 1.65 7.60 16.27
CA PHE A 224 2.85 7.55 15.43
C PHE A 224 4.11 7.81 16.26
N ILE A 225 4.12 8.90 17.04
CA ILE A 225 5.24 9.28 17.90
C ILE A 225 5.58 8.16 18.90
N ALA A 226 4.56 7.55 19.51
CA ALA A 226 4.75 6.46 20.45
C ALA A 226 5.38 5.22 19.79
N TRP A 227 4.96 4.90 18.55
CA TRP A 227 5.60 3.83 17.79
C TRP A 227 7.05 4.13 17.47
N GLU A 228 7.39 5.34 17.04
CA GLU A 228 8.78 5.72 16.72
C GLU A 228 9.69 5.60 17.95
N PHE A 229 9.23 6.04 19.12
CA PHE A 229 9.96 5.85 20.37
C PHE A 229 10.11 4.37 20.74
N PHE A 230 9.04 3.58 20.57
CA PHE A 230 9.09 2.13 20.77
C PHE A 230 10.07 1.47 19.79
N SER A 231 10.03 1.84 18.51
CA SER A 231 10.86 1.26 17.45
C SER A 231 12.34 1.54 17.70
N LEU A 232 12.67 2.80 18.02
CA LEU A 232 14.03 3.18 18.40
C LEU A 232 14.52 2.43 19.64
N PHE A 233 13.67 2.26 20.64
CA PHE A 233 14.01 1.48 21.83
C PHE A 233 14.16 -0.02 21.54
N TYR A 234 13.24 -0.61 20.79
CA TYR A 234 13.14 -2.06 20.58
C TYR A 234 14.11 -2.57 19.51
N TYR A 235 14.15 -1.94 18.35
CA TYR A 235 15.00 -2.33 17.20
C TYR A 235 16.35 -1.60 17.18
N GLY A 236 16.45 -0.43 17.82
CA GLY A 236 17.68 0.37 17.82
C GLY A 236 17.80 1.38 16.67
N PHE A 237 16.80 1.42 15.78
CA PHE A 237 16.75 2.32 14.63
C PHE A 237 15.38 3.02 14.55
N PRO A 238 15.33 4.27 14.05
CA PRO A 238 14.07 4.99 13.86
C PRO A 238 13.29 4.50 12.63
N PHE A 239 13.99 4.06 11.59
CA PHE A 239 13.38 3.58 10.36
C PHE A 239 13.42 2.05 10.25
N PRO A 240 12.43 1.42 9.59
CA PRO A 240 12.46 -0.02 9.33
C PRO A 240 13.65 -0.42 8.45
N ASN A 241 14.10 -1.67 8.57
CA ASN A 241 15.24 -2.20 7.82
C ASN A 241 15.05 -2.09 6.29
N THR A 242 13.79 -2.22 5.84
CA THR A 242 13.41 -2.03 4.43
C THR A 242 13.71 -0.63 3.90
N TYR A 243 13.75 0.41 4.73
CA TYR A 243 14.21 1.75 4.32
C TYR A 243 15.69 1.73 3.94
N TYR A 244 16.54 1.15 4.80
CA TYR A 244 17.97 1.04 4.52
C TYR A 244 18.22 0.13 3.30
N ALA A 245 17.46 -0.96 3.19
CA ALA A 245 17.56 -1.89 2.08
C ALA A 245 17.13 -1.30 0.73
N LYS A 246 16.10 -0.43 0.69
CA LYS A 246 15.49 0.07 -0.57
C LYS A 246 15.82 1.53 -0.92
N ALA A 247 15.95 2.42 0.07
CA ALA A 247 16.11 3.86 -0.16
C ALA A 247 17.57 4.33 0.06
N ALA A 248 18.28 3.76 1.03
CA ALA A 248 19.67 4.13 1.34
C ALA A 248 20.71 3.33 0.51
N THR A 249 20.45 3.16 -0.80
CA THR A 249 21.23 2.25 -1.67
C THR A 249 22.50 2.87 -2.23
N GLY A 250 22.64 4.19 -2.20
CA GLY A 250 23.75 4.91 -2.83
C GLY A 250 23.67 4.95 -4.36
N LEU A 251 22.56 4.52 -4.97
CA LEU A 251 22.36 4.54 -6.41
C LEU A 251 22.30 5.98 -6.97
N PRO A 252 22.75 6.21 -8.23
CA PRO A 252 22.67 7.51 -8.86
C PRO A 252 21.21 8.00 -8.97
N THR A 253 20.96 9.24 -8.56
CA THR A 253 19.61 9.82 -8.58
C THR A 253 19.00 9.85 -9.98
N GLU A 254 19.81 9.97 -11.04
CA GLU A 254 19.34 9.91 -12.44
C GLU A 254 18.69 8.57 -12.78
N LEU A 255 19.24 7.45 -12.27
CA LEU A 255 18.68 6.12 -12.48
C LEU A 255 17.30 6.00 -11.82
N LEU A 256 17.16 6.51 -10.59
CA LEU A 256 15.90 6.52 -9.87
C LEU A 256 14.85 7.36 -10.61
N TYR A 257 15.18 8.56 -11.07
CA TYR A 257 14.24 9.38 -11.84
C TYR A 257 13.79 8.71 -13.14
N LYS A 258 14.71 8.08 -13.88
CA LYS A 258 14.36 7.30 -15.09
C LYS A 258 13.40 6.17 -14.77
N GLN A 259 13.65 5.43 -13.68
CA GLN A 259 12.74 4.38 -13.23
C GLN A 259 11.39 4.92 -12.78
N GLY A 260 11.35 6.08 -12.11
CA GLY A 260 10.11 6.73 -11.70
C GLY A 260 9.24 7.14 -12.89
N ILE A 261 9.86 7.62 -13.98
CA ILE A 261 9.16 7.92 -15.24
C ILE A 261 8.62 6.62 -15.85
N ALA A 262 9.44 5.57 -15.93
CA ALA A 262 9.01 4.25 -16.40
C ALA A 262 7.83 3.69 -15.59
N TYR A 263 7.79 3.92 -14.27
CA TYR A 263 6.69 3.52 -13.40
C TYR A 263 5.37 4.24 -13.70
N ILE A 264 5.45 5.54 -14.02
CA ILE A 264 4.28 6.33 -14.45
C ILE A 264 3.81 5.87 -15.84
N GLU A 265 4.73 5.67 -16.79
CA GLU A 265 4.44 5.17 -18.13
C GLU A 265 3.75 3.81 -18.07
N ASN A 266 4.29 2.87 -17.28
CA ASN A 266 3.68 1.57 -17.01
C ASN A 266 2.22 1.71 -16.58
N SER A 267 1.95 2.62 -15.64
CA SER A 267 0.57 2.84 -15.15
C SER A 267 -0.33 3.50 -16.18
N PHE A 268 0.17 4.36 -17.07
CA PHE A 268 -0.64 4.88 -18.18
C PHE A 268 -0.99 3.81 -19.22
N HIS A 269 -0.08 2.86 -19.47
CA HIS A 269 -0.34 1.77 -20.40
C HIS A 269 -1.26 0.71 -19.80
N TRP A 270 -0.99 0.27 -18.57
CA TRP A 270 -1.71 -0.83 -17.93
C TRP A 270 -3.01 -0.39 -17.25
N ASP A 271 -3.08 0.83 -16.71
CA ASP A 271 -4.23 1.35 -15.98
C ASP A 271 -4.45 2.87 -16.21
N PRO A 272 -4.75 3.27 -17.47
CA PRO A 272 -4.91 4.68 -17.83
C PRO A 272 -6.01 5.40 -17.02
N LEU A 273 -7.03 4.67 -16.54
CA LEU A 273 -8.12 5.25 -15.75
C LEU A 273 -7.66 5.73 -14.38
N THR A 274 -6.70 5.06 -13.75
CA THR A 274 -6.17 5.48 -12.45
C THR A 274 -5.52 6.86 -12.57
N LEU A 275 -4.50 6.99 -13.42
CA LEU A 275 -3.80 8.27 -13.60
C LEU A 275 -4.66 9.32 -14.30
N GLY A 276 -5.53 8.92 -15.21
CA GLY A 276 -6.52 9.81 -15.82
C GLY A 276 -7.46 10.43 -14.77
N THR A 277 -7.97 9.63 -13.83
CA THR A 277 -8.81 10.11 -12.73
C THR A 277 -8.07 11.08 -11.83
N VAL A 278 -6.81 10.79 -11.50
CA VAL A 278 -5.94 11.70 -10.73
C VAL A 278 -5.76 13.03 -11.47
N LEU A 279 -5.38 12.97 -12.74
CA LEU A 279 -5.12 14.14 -13.58
C LEU A 279 -6.38 15.00 -13.72
N PHE A 280 -7.49 14.43 -14.18
CA PHE A 280 -8.74 15.17 -14.37
C PHE A 280 -9.27 15.71 -13.03
N GLY A 281 -9.17 14.93 -11.95
CA GLY A 281 -9.49 15.38 -10.60
C GLY A 281 -8.69 16.61 -10.20
N ALA A 282 -7.36 16.58 -10.37
CA ALA A 282 -6.49 17.72 -10.09
C ALA A 282 -6.83 18.93 -10.97
N LEU A 283 -7.12 18.75 -12.26
CA LEU A 283 -7.47 19.85 -13.16
C LEU A 283 -8.75 20.59 -12.75
N THR A 284 -9.68 19.93 -12.03
CA THR A 284 -10.91 20.57 -11.57
C THR A 284 -10.69 21.67 -10.51
N VAL A 285 -9.50 21.80 -9.92
CA VAL A 285 -9.23 22.84 -8.92
C VAL A 285 -9.00 24.21 -9.54
N PHE A 286 -8.55 24.27 -10.80
CA PHE A 286 -8.28 25.53 -11.50
C PHE A 286 -9.56 26.35 -11.77
N SER A 287 -10.71 25.68 -11.85
CA SER A 287 -12.01 26.31 -12.13
C SER A 287 -12.74 26.80 -10.88
N GLN A 288 -12.72 26.02 -9.79
CA GLN A 288 -13.42 26.39 -8.55
C GLN A 288 -12.54 27.20 -7.58
N ARG A 289 -11.20 27.06 -7.68
CA ARG A 289 -10.19 27.75 -6.86
C ARG A 289 -10.43 27.69 -5.35
N GLU A 290 -11.05 26.62 -4.88
CA GLU A 290 -11.32 26.40 -3.46
C GLU A 290 -10.04 25.91 -2.76
N ALA A 291 -9.63 26.60 -1.69
CA ALA A 291 -8.38 26.31 -0.97
C ALA A 291 -8.28 24.85 -0.51
N ARG A 292 -9.39 24.25 -0.06
CA ARG A 292 -9.42 22.85 0.35
C ARG A 292 -9.16 21.90 -0.81
N ARG A 293 -9.81 22.12 -1.96
CA ARG A 293 -9.63 21.29 -3.17
C ARG A 293 -8.21 21.46 -3.73
N ILE A 294 -7.68 22.69 -3.76
CA ILE A 294 -6.30 22.98 -4.15
C ILE A 294 -5.31 22.22 -3.25
N SER A 295 -5.55 22.19 -1.94
CA SER A 295 -4.68 21.50 -0.99
C SER A 295 -4.63 19.99 -1.23
N LEU A 296 -5.77 19.36 -1.57
CA LEU A 296 -5.79 17.95 -1.96
C LEU A 296 -5.01 17.72 -3.27
N ALA A 297 -5.22 18.54 -4.30
CA ALA A 297 -4.47 18.42 -5.56
C ALA A 297 -2.96 18.66 -5.37
N ALA A 298 -2.57 19.59 -4.50
CA ALA A 298 -1.18 19.81 -4.12
C ALA A 298 -0.59 18.59 -3.39
N GLY A 299 -1.38 17.88 -2.58
CA GLY A 299 -0.98 16.62 -1.94
C GLY A 299 -0.70 15.52 -2.96
N CYS A 300 -1.57 15.36 -3.97
CA CYS A 300 -1.30 14.46 -5.10
C CYS A 300 -0.01 14.84 -5.83
N LEU A 301 0.21 16.13 -6.13
CA LEU A 301 1.43 16.57 -6.80
C LEU A 301 2.68 16.27 -5.96
N LEU A 302 2.66 16.57 -4.66
CA LEU A 302 3.77 16.30 -3.76
C LEU A 302 4.09 14.80 -3.70
N TYR A 303 3.06 13.96 -3.63
CA TYR A 303 3.24 12.51 -3.63
C TYR A 303 3.77 11.98 -4.97
N LEU A 304 3.32 12.54 -6.10
CA LEU A 304 3.85 12.20 -7.42
C LEU A 304 5.34 12.55 -7.55
N LEU A 305 5.74 13.72 -7.05
CA LEU A 305 7.15 14.13 -7.01
C LEU A 305 7.99 13.19 -6.15
N TYR A 306 7.43 12.72 -5.02
CA TYR A 306 8.06 11.71 -4.19
C TYR A 306 8.22 10.38 -4.91
N VAL A 307 7.18 9.88 -5.59
CA VAL A 307 7.22 8.64 -6.38
C VAL A 307 8.31 8.73 -7.46
N LEU A 308 8.43 9.88 -8.14
CA LEU A 308 9.51 10.15 -9.10
C LEU A 308 10.89 10.13 -8.45
N TRP A 309 11.02 10.73 -7.27
CA TRP A 309 12.29 10.84 -6.55
C TRP A 309 12.81 9.49 -6.05
N ILE A 310 11.93 8.60 -5.59
CA ILE A 310 12.32 7.26 -5.10
C ILE A 310 12.45 6.23 -6.23
N GLY A 311 12.04 6.57 -7.45
CA GLY A 311 12.06 5.67 -8.61
C GLY A 311 10.88 4.70 -8.71
N GLY A 312 9.75 4.99 -8.06
CA GLY A 312 8.54 4.18 -8.13
C GLY A 312 8.59 2.90 -7.28
N ASP A 313 7.88 1.87 -7.73
CA ASP A 313 7.86 0.53 -7.14
C ASP A 313 8.08 -0.52 -8.24
N PHE A 314 8.41 -1.74 -7.84
CA PHE A 314 8.26 -2.89 -8.73
C PHE A 314 6.80 -3.32 -8.84
N MET A 315 5.96 -3.01 -7.85
CA MET A 315 4.54 -3.38 -7.86
C MET A 315 3.73 -2.36 -8.68
N ALA A 316 3.26 -2.76 -9.86
CA ALA A 316 2.51 -1.88 -10.76
C ALA A 316 1.29 -1.24 -10.06
N GLY A 317 1.12 0.08 -10.19
CA GLY A 317 -0.04 0.81 -9.70
C GLY A 317 -0.14 1.03 -8.17
N ARG A 318 0.72 0.40 -7.34
CA ARG A 318 0.63 0.45 -5.87
C ARG A 318 0.54 1.86 -5.31
N TYR A 319 1.48 2.73 -5.71
CA TYR A 319 1.54 4.11 -5.23
C TYR A 319 0.37 4.96 -5.75
N PHE A 320 -0.20 4.64 -6.91
CA PHE A 320 -1.27 5.44 -7.50
C PHE A 320 -2.65 5.12 -6.91
N SER A 321 -2.80 4.03 -6.17
CA SER A 321 -4.06 3.60 -5.57
C SER A 321 -4.68 4.64 -4.61
N ALA A 322 -3.87 5.23 -3.72
CA ALA A 322 -4.33 6.27 -2.80
C ALA A 322 -4.59 7.61 -3.51
N MET A 323 -3.74 7.97 -4.46
CA MET A 323 -3.92 9.17 -5.30
C MET A 323 -5.22 9.09 -6.09
N PHE A 324 -5.56 7.92 -6.63
CA PHE A 324 -6.79 7.69 -7.37
C PHE A 324 -8.03 8.03 -6.55
N LEU A 325 -8.11 7.61 -5.28
CA LEU A 325 -9.23 7.96 -4.41
C LEU A 325 -9.34 9.48 -4.19
N MET A 326 -8.21 10.16 -4.02
CA MET A 326 -8.20 11.62 -3.88
C MET A 326 -8.64 12.32 -5.18
N GLY A 327 -8.15 11.86 -6.34
CA GLY A 327 -8.60 12.32 -7.65
C GLY A 327 -10.09 12.10 -7.89
N LEU A 328 -10.60 10.93 -7.50
CA LEU A 328 -12.02 10.58 -7.59
C LEU A 328 -12.86 11.51 -6.71
N VAL A 329 -12.46 11.79 -5.47
CA VAL A 329 -13.16 12.75 -4.59
C VAL A 329 -13.15 14.15 -5.19
N LEU A 330 -12.04 14.60 -5.77
CA LEU A 330 -11.98 15.87 -6.48
C LEU A 330 -12.97 15.92 -7.65
N LEU A 331 -13.09 14.85 -8.45
CA LEU A 331 -14.09 14.76 -9.52
C LEU A 331 -15.53 14.75 -9.00
N LEU A 332 -15.82 13.99 -7.95
CA LEU A 332 -17.18 13.85 -7.42
C LEU A 332 -17.67 15.15 -6.75
N THR A 333 -16.76 15.95 -6.22
CA THR A 333 -17.04 17.26 -5.59
C THR A 333 -17.01 18.43 -6.57
N PHE A 334 -16.60 18.19 -7.82
CA PHE A 334 -16.59 19.21 -8.86
C PHE A 334 -18.01 19.55 -9.35
N ASP A 335 -18.29 20.84 -9.54
CA ASP A 335 -19.49 21.31 -10.23
C ASP A 335 -19.18 21.60 -11.71
N PRO A 336 -19.55 20.71 -12.65
CA PRO A 336 -19.27 20.88 -14.08
C PRO A 336 -19.95 22.12 -14.68
N ARG A 337 -21.00 22.64 -14.05
CA ARG A 337 -21.72 23.83 -14.53
C ARG A 337 -20.86 25.08 -14.52
N MET A 338 -19.84 25.12 -13.66
CA MET A 338 -18.95 26.27 -13.55
C MET A 338 -18.05 26.47 -14.77
N ILE A 339 -17.73 25.41 -15.51
CA ILE A 339 -16.88 25.49 -16.71
C ILE A 339 -17.74 25.40 -17.98
N PHE A 340 -18.63 24.41 -18.03
CA PHE A 340 -19.29 24.01 -19.26
C PHE A 340 -20.75 24.49 -19.35
N GLY A 341 -21.21 25.27 -18.37
CA GLY A 341 -22.62 25.65 -18.27
C GLY A 341 -23.54 24.43 -18.17
N ALA A 342 -24.73 24.51 -18.78
CA ALA A 342 -25.61 23.36 -18.90
C ALA A 342 -25.04 22.37 -19.95
N VAL A 343 -24.34 21.34 -19.48
CA VAL A 343 -23.85 20.27 -20.37
C VAL A 343 -25.04 19.44 -20.88
N PRO A 344 -25.25 19.34 -22.20
CA PRO A 344 -26.29 18.50 -22.76
C PRO A 344 -26.14 17.04 -22.29
N PRO A 345 -27.23 16.34 -21.96
CA PRO A 345 -27.17 14.93 -21.53
C PRO A 345 -26.41 14.02 -22.50
N ARG A 346 -26.47 14.32 -23.82
CA ARG A 346 -25.75 13.57 -24.86
C ARG A 346 -24.23 13.66 -24.73
N ILE A 347 -23.68 14.81 -24.33
CA ILE A 347 -22.23 14.96 -24.12
C ILE A 347 -21.79 14.17 -22.89
N LEU A 348 -22.58 14.21 -21.81
CA LEU A 348 -22.32 13.40 -20.62
C LEU A 348 -22.40 11.89 -20.92
N GLN A 349 -23.37 11.47 -21.74
CA GLN A 349 -23.50 10.09 -22.20
C GLN A 349 -22.31 9.66 -23.07
N PHE A 350 -21.85 10.52 -23.98
CA PHE A 350 -20.68 10.24 -24.81
C PHE A 350 -19.39 10.16 -23.96
N ALA A 351 -19.17 11.12 -23.06
CA ALA A 351 -18.04 11.09 -22.13
C ALA A 351 -18.07 9.86 -21.23
N PHE A 352 -19.25 9.46 -20.77
CA PHE A 352 -19.45 8.24 -20.00
C PHE A 352 -19.16 6.97 -20.81
N PHE A 353 -19.64 6.91 -22.05
CA PHE A 353 -19.36 5.79 -22.94
C PHE A 353 -17.86 5.69 -23.28
N ALA A 354 -17.21 6.83 -23.57
CA ALA A 354 -15.77 6.90 -23.78
C ALA A 354 -15.00 6.43 -22.54
N LEU A 355 -15.43 6.81 -21.34
CA LEU A 355 -14.80 6.35 -20.09
C LEU A 355 -14.90 4.83 -19.92
N ILE A 356 -16.06 4.25 -20.22
CA ILE A 356 -16.23 2.79 -20.21
C ILE A 356 -15.32 2.14 -21.25
N LEU A 357 -15.26 2.68 -22.47
CA LEU A 357 -14.38 2.15 -23.51
C LEU A 357 -12.90 2.22 -23.11
N VAL A 358 -12.45 3.32 -22.50
CA VAL A 358 -11.08 3.45 -21.97
C VAL A 358 -10.81 2.42 -20.87
N GLY A 359 -11.76 2.23 -19.96
CA GLY A 359 -11.66 1.22 -18.91
C GLY A 359 -11.59 -0.20 -19.44
N LEU A 360 -12.38 -0.52 -20.47
CA LEU A 360 -12.37 -1.82 -21.13
C LEU A 360 -11.17 -2.01 -22.07
N SER A 361 -10.55 -0.93 -22.55
CA SER A 361 -9.35 -0.97 -23.39
C SER A 361 -8.06 -1.05 -22.61
N SER A 362 -8.09 -0.95 -21.28
CA SER A 362 -6.93 -1.29 -20.44
C SER A 362 -6.47 -2.69 -20.79
N ASP A 363 -5.16 -2.93 -20.78
CA ASP A 363 -4.61 -4.27 -20.99
C ASP A 363 -5.16 -5.28 -19.96
N ARG A 364 -5.64 -4.79 -18.80
CA ARG A 364 -6.02 -5.59 -17.63
C ARG A 364 -7.24 -5.01 -16.89
N PRO A 365 -8.43 -4.98 -17.52
CA PRO A 365 -9.60 -4.43 -16.88
C PRO A 365 -10.01 -5.34 -15.70
N PRO A 366 -10.17 -4.81 -14.46
CA PRO A 366 -10.50 -5.63 -13.29
C PRO A 366 -11.78 -6.46 -13.42
N VAL A 367 -12.68 -6.02 -14.32
CA VAL A 367 -13.96 -6.67 -14.63
C VAL A 367 -13.79 -7.94 -15.46
N ALA A 368 -12.71 -8.08 -16.25
CA ALA A 368 -12.50 -9.21 -17.16
C ALA A 368 -11.37 -10.17 -16.76
N THR A 369 -10.90 -10.10 -15.51
CA THR A 369 -9.86 -11.01 -14.99
C THR A 369 -10.28 -12.48 -15.17
N HIS A 370 -9.42 -13.27 -15.81
CA HIS A 370 -9.57 -14.72 -15.98
C HIS A 370 -8.21 -15.43 -15.92
N ARG A 371 -8.25 -16.74 -15.62
CA ARG A 371 -7.06 -17.61 -15.48
C ARG A 371 -6.29 -17.70 -16.80
N GLY A 372 -4.96 -17.71 -16.71
CA GLY A 372 -4.07 -17.98 -17.85
C GLY A 372 -4.03 -16.87 -18.90
N GLN A 373 -4.47 -15.65 -18.54
CA GLN A 373 -4.39 -14.48 -19.42
C GLN A 373 -2.90 -14.21 -19.76
N PRO A 374 -2.46 -14.42 -21.02
CA PRO A 374 -1.08 -14.19 -21.42
C PRO A 374 -0.83 -12.68 -21.55
N GLY A 375 0.29 -12.16 -21.02
CA GLY A 375 0.65 -10.75 -21.20
C GLY A 375 1.54 -10.19 -20.10
N LEU A 376 2.85 -10.46 -20.21
CA LEU A 376 3.99 -9.87 -19.49
C LEU A 376 3.77 -9.59 -17.99
N TYR A 377 4.00 -10.62 -17.15
CA TYR A 377 4.10 -10.48 -15.69
C TYR A 377 4.94 -9.27 -15.30
N THR A 378 6.05 -9.08 -16.01
CA THR A 378 7.05 -8.02 -15.83
C THR A 378 7.17 -7.23 -17.13
N ASP A 379 7.26 -5.90 -17.04
CA ASP A 379 7.67 -5.07 -18.17
C ASP A 379 9.20 -5.01 -18.32
N GLN A 380 9.68 -4.29 -19.34
CA GLN A 380 11.11 -4.13 -19.63
C GLN A 380 11.91 -3.42 -18.53
N TYR A 381 11.23 -2.77 -17.57
CA TYR A 381 11.83 -2.02 -16.48
C TYR A 381 11.75 -2.78 -15.14
N GLY A 382 11.32 -4.05 -15.15
CA GLY A 382 11.21 -4.85 -13.94
C GLY A 382 9.95 -4.57 -13.12
N ILE A 383 8.97 -3.83 -13.66
CA ILE A 383 7.70 -3.53 -12.99
C ILE A 383 6.72 -4.67 -13.28
N VAL A 384 6.12 -5.21 -12.23
CA VAL A 384 5.34 -6.44 -12.24
C VAL A 384 3.92 -6.20 -11.79
N SER A 385 2.99 -6.91 -12.40
CA SER A 385 1.67 -7.08 -11.80
C SER A 385 1.68 -8.27 -10.85
N GLU A 386 1.98 -7.97 -9.59
CA GLU A 386 2.08 -8.94 -8.51
C GLU A 386 0.79 -9.75 -8.35
N ARG A 387 -0.37 -9.12 -8.60
CA ARG A 387 -1.65 -9.83 -8.62
C ARG A 387 -1.59 -11.00 -9.58
N PHE A 388 -1.30 -10.80 -10.87
CA PHE A 388 -1.31 -11.89 -11.85
C PHE A 388 -0.27 -12.97 -11.52
N TYR A 389 0.84 -12.62 -10.85
CA TYR A 389 1.82 -13.59 -10.41
C TYR A 389 1.26 -14.54 -9.32
N TYR A 390 0.58 -13.99 -8.31
CA TYR A 390 0.09 -14.78 -7.16
C TYR A 390 -1.38 -15.18 -7.22
N PHE A 391 -2.20 -14.61 -8.10
CA PHE A 391 -3.67 -14.77 -8.13
C PHE A 391 -4.11 -16.22 -8.31
N ASP A 392 -3.34 -17.03 -9.03
CA ASP A 392 -3.71 -18.42 -9.31
C ASP A 392 -3.72 -19.27 -8.04
N ALA A 393 -2.72 -19.14 -7.15
CA ALA A 393 -2.67 -19.87 -5.88
C ALA A 393 -3.33 -19.11 -4.72
N ASN A 394 -3.09 -17.80 -4.65
CA ASN A 394 -3.48 -16.95 -3.54
C ASN A 394 -4.71 -16.11 -3.86
N GLY A 395 -5.53 -16.47 -4.85
CA GLY A 395 -6.79 -15.80 -5.18
C GLY A 395 -7.99 -16.50 -4.56
N TRP A 396 -8.92 -15.75 -3.94
CA TRP A 396 -10.05 -16.37 -3.20
C TRP A 396 -10.94 -17.28 -4.06
N ILE A 397 -11.20 -16.89 -5.32
CA ILE A 397 -12.01 -17.71 -6.26
C ILE A 397 -11.33 -19.04 -6.63
N ASN A 398 -10.00 -19.10 -6.50
CA ASN A 398 -9.17 -20.26 -6.81
C ASN A 398 -8.89 -21.11 -5.56
N TYR A 399 -8.92 -20.51 -4.38
CA TYR A 399 -8.65 -21.14 -3.10
C TYR A 399 -9.45 -22.45 -2.90
N PHE A 400 -10.77 -22.41 -3.14
CA PHE A 400 -11.63 -23.59 -3.00
C PHE A 400 -11.41 -24.66 -4.07
N LYS A 401 -10.94 -24.26 -5.26
CA LYS A 401 -10.82 -25.12 -6.43
C LYS A 401 -9.51 -25.89 -6.44
N PHE A 402 -8.43 -25.30 -5.92
CA PHE A 402 -7.10 -25.89 -6.02
C PHE A 402 -6.55 -26.40 -4.69
N LYS A 403 -7.03 -25.90 -3.53
CA LYS A 403 -6.56 -26.30 -2.18
C LYS A 403 -5.02 -26.49 -2.09
N GLY A 404 -4.29 -25.78 -2.95
CA GLY A 404 -2.87 -25.99 -3.16
C GLY A 404 -2.15 -24.84 -2.50
N LEU A 405 -1.23 -25.16 -1.59
CA LEU A 405 -0.24 -24.21 -1.12
C LEU A 405 0.56 -23.71 -2.33
N HIS A 406 0.80 -22.40 -2.41
CA HIS A 406 1.74 -21.85 -3.38
C HIS A 406 3.10 -22.55 -3.26
N GLU A 407 3.86 -22.69 -4.34
CA GLU A 407 5.14 -23.45 -4.34
C GLU A 407 6.10 -22.98 -3.24
N LEU A 408 6.18 -21.67 -3.00
CA LEU A 408 6.99 -21.09 -1.91
C LEU A 408 6.54 -21.53 -0.51
N ALA A 409 5.23 -21.65 -0.30
CA ALA A 409 4.67 -22.15 0.96
C ALA A 409 5.01 -23.63 1.16
N ALA A 410 4.92 -24.45 0.09
CA ALA A 410 5.31 -25.85 0.13
C ALA A 410 6.80 -26.02 0.45
N LYS A 411 7.69 -25.26 -0.21
CA LYS A 411 9.13 -25.25 0.11
C LYS A 411 9.42 -24.83 1.55
N GLY A 412 8.67 -23.87 2.09
CA GLY A 412 8.79 -23.46 3.49
C GLY A 412 8.46 -24.61 4.44
N LEU A 413 7.35 -25.32 4.21
CA LEU A 413 6.99 -26.50 4.99
C LEU A 413 8.04 -27.61 4.90
N GLU A 414 8.54 -27.91 3.69
CA GLU A 414 9.60 -28.89 3.47
C GLU A 414 10.87 -28.53 4.25
N ALA A 415 11.28 -27.25 4.26
CA ALA A 415 12.44 -26.79 5.03
C ALA A 415 12.24 -26.94 6.54
N ASN A 416 11.02 -26.69 7.04
CA ASN A 416 10.68 -26.90 8.45
C ASN A 416 10.72 -28.39 8.83
N GLU A 417 10.12 -29.25 8.02
CA GLU A 417 10.12 -30.71 8.22
C GLU A 417 11.55 -31.28 8.20
N ALA A 418 12.38 -30.81 7.27
CA ALA A 418 13.78 -31.19 7.15
C ALA A 418 14.70 -30.51 8.17
N LYS A 419 14.20 -29.54 8.96
CA LYS A 419 14.98 -28.70 9.88
C LYS A 419 16.24 -28.10 9.24
N THR A 420 16.11 -27.68 7.98
CA THR A 420 17.22 -27.08 7.22
C THR A 420 17.34 -25.60 7.59
N SER A 421 18.43 -25.22 8.27
CA SER A 421 18.69 -23.84 8.70
C SER A 421 20.21 -23.57 8.69
N PRO A 422 20.67 -22.37 8.28
CA PRO A 422 19.90 -21.30 7.65
C PRO A 422 19.50 -21.63 6.20
N VAL A 423 18.53 -20.90 5.63
CA VAL A 423 18.16 -21.00 4.21
C VAL A 423 18.13 -19.61 3.57
N GLU A 424 18.81 -19.47 2.43
CA GLU A 424 18.76 -18.26 1.62
C GLU A 424 17.62 -18.29 0.60
N MET A 425 16.85 -17.20 0.54
CA MET A 425 15.73 -17.04 -0.38
C MET A 425 15.64 -15.59 -0.90
N ASN A 426 15.24 -15.46 -2.16
CA ASN A 426 14.99 -14.17 -2.82
C ASN A 426 13.55 -13.69 -2.62
N THR A 427 12.59 -14.60 -2.57
CA THR A 427 11.17 -14.33 -2.29
C THR A 427 10.83 -14.97 -0.94
N THR A 428 10.95 -14.18 0.13
CA THR A 428 11.06 -14.69 1.50
C THR A 428 9.75 -14.75 2.26
N GLY A 429 8.69 -14.06 1.83
CA GLY A 429 7.46 -13.88 2.61
C GLY A 429 6.76 -15.19 2.95
N MET A 430 6.19 -15.87 1.95
CA MET A 430 5.48 -17.14 2.15
C MET A 430 6.44 -18.23 2.62
N PHE A 431 7.61 -18.35 1.98
CA PHE A 431 8.60 -19.36 2.39
C PHE A 431 8.94 -19.23 3.88
N GLY A 432 9.30 -18.03 4.32
CA GLY A 432 9.62 -17.75 5.71
C GLY A 432 8.45 -18.05 6.62
N TYR A 433 7.25 -17.52 6.34
CA TYR A 433 6.09 -17.80 7.20
C TYR A 433 5.84 -19.30 7.40
N TYR A 434 5.89 -20.10 6.34
CA TYR A 434 5.66 -21.55 6.41
C TYR A 434 6.87 -22.35 6.94
N ALA A 435 8.09 -21.82 6.82
CA ALA A 435 9.29 -22.42 7.42
C ALA A 435 9.28 -22.38 8.95
N GLY A 436 8.45 -21.53 9.55
CA GLY A 436 8.32 -21.42 11.00
C GLY A 436 9.51 -20.69 11.67
N PRO A 437 9.45 -20.52 13.00
CA PRO A 437 10.38 -19.67 13.74
C PRO A 437 11.79 -20.27 13.91
N ASP A 438 11.92 -21.59 13.84
CA ASP A 438 13.19 -22.32 14.07
C ASP A 438 14.16 -22.19 12.89
N ILE A 439 13.66 -21.81 11.71
CA ILE A 439 14.45 -21.71 10.49
C ILE A 439 14.89 -20.27 10.31
N TYR A 440 16.21 -20.06 10.29
CA TYR A 440 16.82 -18.77 10.03
C TYR A 440 16.78 -18.48 8.53
N ILE A 441 16.10 -17.39 8.15
CA ILE A 441 15.91 -17.01 6.75
C ILE A 441 16.92 -15.93 6.39
N ILE A 442 17.80 -16.24 5.45
CA ILE A 442 18.70 -15.28 4.82
C ILE A 442 17.96 -14.66 3.63
N ASP A 443 17.74 -13.35 3.67
CA ASP A 443 17.07 -12.62 2.60
C ASP A 443 18.09 -12.06 1.59
N SER A 444 18.05 -12.56 0.36
CA SER A 444 18.97 -12.15 -0.70
C SER A 444 18.88 -10.65 -1.06
N HIS A 445 17.75 -10.00 -0.79
CA HIS A 445 17.54 -8.57 -1.02
C HIS A 445 17.81 -7.70 0.22
N ALA A 446 18.20 -8.33 1.33
CA ALA A 446 18.50 -7.70 2.61
C ALA A 446 17.36 -6.86 3.21
N LEU A 447 16.09 -7.15 2.89
CA LEU A 447 14.93 -6.52 3.56
C LEU A 447 14.85 -6.93 5.03
N SER A 448 15.23 -8.17 5.35
CA SER A 448 15.32 -8.67 6.73
C SER A 448 16.73 -8.78 7.30
N ASP A 449 17.77 -8.56 6.50
CA ASP A 449 19.17 -8.68 6.94
C ASP A 449 19.67 -7.33 7.49
N PRO A 450 19.97 -7.23 8.81
CA PRO A 450 20.34 -5.97 9.45
C PRO A 450 21.76 -5.52 9.13
N LEU A 451 22.67 -6.41 8.73
CA LEU A 451 24.03 -6.03 8.33
C LEU A 451 24.03 -5.64 6.86
N ARG A 452 23.55 -6.55 5.99
CA ARG A 452 23.60 -6.33 4.54
C ARG A 452 22.77 -5.13 4.12
N ALA A 453 21.66 -4.79 4.78
CA ALA A 453 20.89 -3.59 4.43
C ALA A 453 21.71 -2.28 4.43
N HIS A 454 22.81 -2.25 5.20
CA HIS A 454 23.74 -1.12 5.31
C HIS A 454 24.98 -1.25 4.41
N LEU A 455 25.05 -2.29 3.57
CA LEU A 455 26.13 -2.52 2.60
C LEU A 455 25.73 -1.99 1.21
N PRO A 456 26.70 -1.78 0.30
CA PRO A 456 26.41 -1.20 -1.01
C PRO A 456 25.74 -2.24 -1.89
N VAL A 457 24.96 -1.78 -2.86
CA VAL A 457 24.28 -2.65 -3.81
C VAL A 457 25.23 -3.11 -4.91
N ASN A 458 25.07 -4.36 -5.36
CA ASN A 458 25.96 -4.99 -6.34
C ASN A 458 25.78 -4.48 -7.79
N GLY A 459 24.75 -3.67 -8.05
CA GLY A 459 24.48 -3.10 -9.37
C GLY A 459 23.05 -2.59 -9.53
N ALA A 460 22.69 -2.23 -10.78
CA ALA A 460 21.33 -1.84 -11.15
C ALA A 460 20.41 -3.07 -11.14
N ALA A 461 19.92 -3.41 -9.96
CA ALA A 461 18.91 -4.44 -9.76
C ALA A 461 17.49 -3.88 -10.01
N ARG A 462 16.49 -4.76 -9.96
CA ARG A 462 15.07 -4.40 -10.03
C ARG A 462 14.74 -3.42 -8.90
N ILE A 463 14.00 -2.35 -9.20
CA ILE A 463 13.64 -1.32 -8.20
C ILE A 463 13.04 -1.96 -6.94
N GLY A 464 13.58 -1.62 -5.77
CA GLY A 464 13.14 -2.16 -4.49
C GLY A 464 13.61 -3.58 -4.15
N HIS A 465 14.37 -4.23 -5.03
CA HIS A 465 14.99 -5.55 -4.82
C HIS A 465 16.47 -5.49 -5.19
N TYR A 466 17.30 -5.09 -4.22
CA TYR A 466 18.73 -4.88 -4.45
C TYR A 466 19.56 -5.96 -3.79
N GLU A 467 20.28 -6.70 -4.63
CA GLU A 467 21.25 -7.68 -4.16
C GLU A 467 22.53 -6.99 -3.65
N ARG A 468 23.15 -7.63 -2.66
CA ARG A 468 24.38 -7.16 -2.00
C ARG A 468 25.30 -8.33 -1.77
N SER A 469 26.60 -8.15 -1.91
CA SER A 469 27.55 -9.24 -1.71
C SER A 469 27.51 -9.75 -0.27
N PHE A 470 27.72 -11.05 -0.13
CA PHE A 470 27.90 -11.67 1.16
C PHE A 470 29.32 -11.36 1.65
N PRO A 471 29.50 -10.69 2.80
CA PRO A 471 30.83 -10.50 3.36
C PRO A 471 31.46 -11.85 3.74
N ALA A 472 32.76 -12.01 3.50
CA ALA A 472 33.48 -13.21 3.89
C ALA A 472 33.37 -13.44 5.41
N GLY A 473 33.06 -14.67 5.83
CA GLY A 473 32.86 -15.04 7.23
C GLY A 473 31.47 -14.74 7.79
N TYR A 474 30.61 -13.99 7.09
CA TYR A 474 29.27 -13.67 7.59
C TYR A 474 28.34 -14.88 7.56
N LEU A 475 28.45 -15.76 6.55
CA LEU A 475 27.57 -16.92 6.43
C LEU A 475 27.90 -17.92 7.53
N GLU A 476 29.19 -18.10 7.78
CA GLU A 476 29.74 -18.92 8.85
C GLU A 476 29.30 -18.39 10.21
N THR A 477 29.28 -17.06 10.40
CA THR A 477 28.74 -16.41 11.61
C THR A 477 27.27 -16.76 11.83
N ILE A 478 26.43 -16.72 10.79
CA ILE A 478 25.01 -17.11 10.88
C ILE A 478 24.88 -18.62 11.15
N GLN A 479 25.67 -19.45 10.47
CA GLN A 479 25.66 -20.91 10.64
C GLN A 479 26.11 -21.35 12.03
N SER A 480 26.97 -20.57 12.69
CA SER A 480 27.35 -20.78 14.09
C SER A 480 26.33 -20.19 15.09
N ASP A 481 25.12 -19.82 14.65
CA ASP A 481 24.11 -19.11 15.45
C ASP A 481 24.67 -17.85 16.15
N PHE A 482 25.61 -17.18 15.47
CA PHE A 482 26.41 -16.07 15.95
C PHE A 482 27.03 -16.27 17.35
N GLU A 483 27.41 -17.51 17.70
CA GLU A 483 28.28 -17.80 18.85
C GLU A 483 29.66 -17.14 18.68
N GLU A 484 30.18 -17.10 17.45
CA GLU A 484 31.42 -16.43 17.09
C GLU A 484 31.19 -15.47 15.91
N ASN A 485 31.78 -14.27 15.98
CA ASN A 485 31.79 -13.34 14.85
C ASN A 485 32.98 -13.66 13.92
N LEU A 486 32.71 -14.39 12.86
CA LEU A 486 33.68 -14.92 11.91
C LEU A 486 33.94 -13.98 10.71
N ILE A 487 33.26 -12.83 10.64
CA ILE A 487 33.43 -11.84 9.55
C ILE A 487 34.91 -11.47 9.40
N GLU A 488 35.51 -11.69 8.23
CA GLU A 488 36.96 -11.58 8.05
C GLU A 488 37.46 -10.13 8.14
N HIS A 489 36.73 -9.17 7.57
CA HIS A 489 37.15 -7.78 7.53
C HIS A 489 37.06 -7.12 8.93
N PRO A 490 38.16 -6.60 9.50
CA PRO A 490 38.20 -6.16 10.89
C PRO A 490 37.23 -5.00 11.20
N ASP A 491 37.10 -4.02 10.31
CA ASP A 491 36.16 -2.90 10.51
C ASP A 491 34.70 -3.34 10.42
N LEU A 492 34.37 -4.25 9.50
CA LEU A 492 33.01 -4.77 9.37
C LEU A 492 32.66 -5.70 10.53
N ARG A 493 33.63 -6.49 11.02
CA ARG A 493 33.49 -7.29 12.24
C ARG A 493 33.13 -6.40 13.43
N ARG A 494 33.88 -5.30 13.62
CA ARG A 494 33.62 -4.31 14.68
C ARG A 494 32.26 -3.62 14.53
N TYR A 495 31.86 -3.30 13.30
CA TYR A 495 30.52 -2.77 13.03
C TYR A 495 29.44 -3.78 13.45
N HIS A 496 29.60 -5.04 13.06
CA HIS A 496 28.67 -6.12 13.39
C HIS A 496 28.62 -6.43 14.89
N ASP A 497 29.73 -6.32 15.62
CA ASP A 497 29.75 -6.48 17.09
C ASP A 497 28.86 -5.43 17.78
N GLY A 498 28.96 -4.16 17.36
CA GLY A 498 28.09 -3.09 17.83
C GLY A 498 26.62 -3.33 17.45
N LEU A 499 26.39 -3.78 16.21
CA LEU A 499 25.04 -4.06 15.71
C LEU A 499 24.38 -5.18 16.52
N SER A 500 25.12 -6.25 16.82
CA SER A 500 24.66 -7.40 17.60
C SER A 500 24.15 -7.01 18.99
N ILE A 501 24.74 -6.00 19.63
CA ILE A 501 24.23 -5.44 20.89
C ILE A 501 22.81 -4.87 20.70
N LEU A 502 22.53 -4.20 19.58
CA LEU A 502 21.22 -3.62 19.28
C LEU A 502 20.17 -4.69 18.99
N ILE A 503 20.51 -5.66 18.14
CA ILE A 503 19.55 -6.61 17.55
C ILE A 503 19.41 -7.91 18.34
N ARG A 504 20.45 -8.41 19.01
CA ARG A 504 20.44 -9.67 19.78
C ARG A 504 20.57 -9.47 21.29
N GLY A 505 21.28 -8.45 21.76
CA GLY A 505 21.53 -8.22 23.20
C GLY A 505 20.27 -7.91 24.04
N ASP A 506 20.35 -7.87 25.37
CA ASP A 506 19.19 -7.51 26.20
C ASP A 506 18.75 -6.05 25.98
N LEU A 507 17.44 -5.78 25.97
CA LEU A 507 16.88 -4.43 25.75
C LEU A 507 17.40 -3.40 26.77
N PHE A 508 17.70 -3.85 27.99
CA PHE A 508 18.20 -3.04 29.10
C PHE A 508 19.69 -3.24 29.38
N ALA A 509 20.42 -3.90 28.48
CA ALA A 509 21.86 -4.11 28.65
C ALA A 509 22.61 -2.76 28.79
N PRO A 510 23.56 -2.65 29.75
CA PRO A 510 24.43 -1.48 29.84
C PRO A 510 25.14 -1.22 28.50
N GLY A 511 25.19 0.04 28.08
CA GLY A 511 25.84 0.43 26.83
C GLY A 511 24.95 0.34 25.58
N ARG A 512 23.83 -0.41 25.59
CA ARG A 512 22.94 -0.50 24.41
C ARG A 512 22.41 0.86 23.97
N PHE A 513 22.03 1.72 24.90
CA PHE A 513 21.60 3.08 24.56
C PHE A 513 22.72 3.91 23.89
N GLN A 514 23.98 3.70 24.28
CA GLN A 514 25.12 4.36 23.62
C GLN A 514 25.30 3.83 22.20
N GLU A 515 25.12 2.53 21.98
CA GLU A 515 25.12 1.94 20.64
C GLU A 515 23.99 2.50 19.77
N ILE A 516 22.78 2.68 20.30
CA ILE A 516 21.68 3.33 19.57
C ILE A 516 22.12 4.73 19.11
N ILE A 517 22.73 5.52 19.99
CA ILE A 517 23.24 6.85 19.60
C ILE A 517 24.32 6.72 18.53
N ARG A 518 25.30 5.82 18.68
CA ARG A 518 26.42 5.65 17.73
C ARG A 518 25.93 5.30 16.32
N PHE A 519 25.04 4.32 16.20
CA PHE A 519 24.47 3.92 14.90
C PHE A 519 23.67 5.05 14.25
N ASN A 520 22.90 5.81 15.04
CA ASN A 520 22.03 6.86 14.51
C ASN A 520 22.70 8.23 14.37
N THR A 521 24.00 8.36 14.70
CA THR A 521 24.79 9.61 14.57
C THR A 521 25.94 9.49 13.57
N GLY A 522 26.05 8.35 12.88
CA GLY A 522 27.11 8.10 11.89
C GLY A 522 28.48 7.76 12.48
N TYR A 523 28.56 7.40 13.77
CA TYR A 523 29.83 7.07 14.43
C TYR A 523 30.56 5.90 13.75
N TYR A 524 29.80 4.94 13.20
CA TYR A 524 30.34 3.75 12.54
C TYR A 524 30.49 3.89 11.01
N ASP A 525 30.15 5.05 10.42
CA ASP A 525 30.20 5.25 8.96
C ASP A 525 31.61 5.07 8.41
N ALA A 526 32.64 5.43 9.18
CA ALA A 526 34.03 5.24 8.80
C ALA A 526 34.42 3.75 8.66
N LEU A 527 33.79 2.86 9.45
CA LEU A 527 34.02 1.41 9.36
C LEU A 527 33.43 0.83 8.07
N LEU A 528 32.20 1.25 7.73
CA LEU A 528 31.56 0.86 6.47
C LEU A 528 32.33 1.40 5.26
N ALA A 529 32.77 2.66 5.32
CA ALA A 529 33.57 3.27 4.26
C ALA A 529 34.92 2.57 4.07
N ALA A 530 35.57 2.11 5.15
CA ALA A 530 36.79 1.30 5.05
C ALA A 530 36.52 -0.03 4.34
N TYR A 531 35.51 -0.79 4.78
CA TYR A 531 35.09 -2.02 4.12
C TYR A 531 34.77 -1.82 2.64
N TRP A 532 34.06 -0.75 2.29
CA TRP A 532 33.71 -0.44 0.91
C TRP A 532 34.93 -0.15 0.03
N ARG A 533 35.91 0.60 0.54
CA ARG A 533 37.14 0.84 -0.21
C ARG A 533 37.88 -0.47 -0.50
N ASP A 534 37.94 -1.37 0.46
CA ASP A 534 38.67 -2.63 0.28
C ASP A 534 37.90 -3.61 -0.61
N ALA A 535 36.57 -3.66 -0.48
CA ALA A 535 35.70 -4.50 -1.32
C ALA A 535 35.66 -4.05 -2.80
N THR A 536 35.82 -2.75 -3.08
CA THR A 536 35.88 -2.21 -4.45
C THR A 536 37.25 -2.33 -5.10
N LEU A 537 38.29 -2.64 -4.33
CA LEU A 537 39.66 -2.88 -4.79
C LEU A 537 39.96 -4.37 -5.06
N GLN A 538 39.06 -5.28 -4.69
CA GLN A 538 39.17 -6.69 -5.07
C GLN A 538 38.57 -6.90 -6.48
N PRO A 539 39.37 -7.38 -7.45
CA PRO A 539 38.97 -7.51 -8.85
C PRO A 539 37.94 -8.62 -9.12
#